data_AF-A0A1Q6HP99-F1
#
_entry.id   AF-A0A1Q6HP99-F1
#
_cell.length_a   1.000
_cell.length_b   1.000
_cell.length_c   1.000
_cell.angle_alpha   90.00
_cell.angle_beta   90.00
_cell.angle_gamma   90.00
#
_symmetry.space_group_name_H-M   'P 1'
#
loop_
_entity.id
_entity.type
_entity.pdbx_description
1 polymer ?
#
loop_
_entity_poly.entity_id
_entity_poly.type
_entity_poly.pdbx_seq_one_letter_code
_entity_poly.pdbx_strand_id
1 'polypeptide(L)'
;MLLQSHTGTIRVFPAILQNWNDVSFDKLRAMGGFLVSAVRKRGKVTNLRVYSEKGGNLSIISPLTDKLLNYKTKPGKWIKVI
;
A
#
# COMPACT_ATOMS: atom_id res chain seq x y z
N MET A 1 -7.74 -1.83 -10.79
CA MET A 1 -6.81 -2.60 -9.95
C MET A 1 -6.52 -1.85 -8.64
N LEU A 2 -6.75 -2.49 -7.49
CA LEU A 2 -6.59 -1.86 -6.16
C LEU A 2 -5.20 -2.02 -5.55
N LEU A 3 -4.54 -3.15 -5.80
CA LEU A 3 -3.23 -3.49 -5.24
C LEU A 3 -2.43 -4.30 -6.26
N GLN A 4 -1.13 -4.02 -6.38
CA GLN A 4 -0.18 -4.79 -7.18
C GLN A 4 1.10 -4.98 -6.38
N SER A 5 1.66 -6.20 -6.38
CA SER A 5 2.90 -6.50 -5.63
C SER A 5 3.81 -7.54 -6.30
N HIS A 6 3.57 -7.93 -7.56
CA HIS A 6 4.27 -9.06 -8.18
C HIS A 6 5.73 -8.74 -8.57
N THR A 7 6.12 -7.46 -8.61
CA THR A 7 7.49 -7.03 -8.94
C THR A 7 8.35 -6.79 -7.70
N GLY A 8 7.97 -7.35 -6.53
CA GLY A 8 8.63 -7.08 -5.25
C GLY A 8 8.41 -5.67 -4.69
N THR A 9 7.63 -4.82 -5.38
CA THR A 9 7.26 -3.47 -4.93
C THR A 9 5.74 -3.35 -4.86
N ILE A 10 5.23 -2.87 -3.73
CA ILE A 10 3.80 -2.65 -3.53
C ILE A 10 3.38 -1.34 -4.22
N ARG A 11 2.28 -1.38 -4.97
CA ARG A 11 1.60 -0.22 -5.54
C ARG A 11 0.12 -0.27 -5.17
N VAL A 12 -0.41 0.83 -4.63
CA VAL A 12 -1.83 0.98 -4.31
C VAL A 12 -2.55 1.81 -5.37
N PHE A 13 -3.75 1.38 -5.73
CA PHE A 13 -4.55 1.94 -6.82
C PHE A 13 -3.79 2.16 -8.15
N PRO A 14 -2.92 1.24 -8.60
CA PRO A 14 -2.05 1.45 -9.77
C PRO A 14 -2.80 1.66 -11.08
N ALA A 15 -4.06 1.22 -11.16
CA ALA A 15 -4.91 1.40 -12.33
C ALA A 15 -6.37 1.47 -11.90
N ILE A 16 -6.75 2.56 -11.22
CA ILE A 16 -8.16 2.83 -10.85
C ILE A 16 -8.82 3.72 -11.91
N LEU A 17 -10.08 3.46 -12.23
CA LEU A 17 -10.85 4.30 -13.15
C LEU A 17 -11.00 5.71 -12.56
N GLN A 18 -10.97 6.75 -13.41
CA GLN A 18 -11.05 8.14 -12.95
C GLN A 18 -12.36 8.46 -12.22
N ASN A 19 -13.45 7.78 -12.56
CA ASN A 19 -14.77 7.97 -11.92
C ASN A 19 -14.87 7.32 -10.51
N TRP A 20 -13.89 6.51 -10.10
CA TRP A 20 -13.82 5.92 -8.77
C TRP A 20 -13.09 6.85 -7.81
N ASN A 21 -13.82 7.85 -7.34
CA ASN A 21 -13.28 8.93 -6.50
C ASN A 21 -13.03 8.52 -5.05
N ASP A 22 -13.96 7.75 -4.48
CA ASP A 22 -13.94 7.33 -3.08
C ASP A 22 -13.92 5.80 -3.01
N VAL A 23 -12.75 5.24 -2.69
CA VAL A 23 -12.52 3.80 -2.68
C VAL A 23 -11.58 3.45 -1.54
N SER A 24 -11.88 2.36 -0.84
CA SER A 24 -11.02 1.82 0.21
C SER A 24 -10.97 0.32 0.16
N PHE A 25 -9.88 -0.24 0.66
CA PHE A 25 -9.78 -1.65 0.99
C PHE A 25 -9.02 -1.82 2.31
N ASP A 26 -9.32 -2.90 3.03
CA ASP A 26 -8.64 -3.27 4.28
C ASP A 26 -7.96 -4.62 4.10
N LYS A 27 -6.69 -4.69 4.54
CA LYS A 27 -5.88 -5.91 4.66
C LYS A 27 -5.81 -6.81 3.41
N LEU A 28 -5.69 -6.22 2.21
CA LEU A 28 -5.33 -6.99 1.03
C LEU A 28 -3.89 -7.49 1.15
N ARG A 29 -3.67 -8.76 0.81
CA ARG A 29 -2.37 -9.43 0.96
C ARG A 29 -1.44 -9.07 -0.19
N ALA A 30 -0.22 -8.69 0.16
CA ALA A 30 0.88 -8.44 -0.77
C ALA A 30 2.02 -9.43 -0.55
N MET A 31 2.84 -9.60 -1.59
CA MET A 31 4.06 -10.43 -1.54
C MET A 31 4.96 -10.00 -0.39
N GLY A 32 5.61 -10.96 0.28
CA GLY A 32 6.49 -10.71 1.43
C GLY A 32 5.81 -10.78 2.80
N GLY A 33 4.53 -11.16 2.87
CA GLY A 33 3.80 -11.28 4.14
C GLY A 33 3.34 -9.93 4.69
N PHE A 34 2.86 -9.07 3.80
CA PHE A 34 2.33 -7.75 4.14
C PHE A 34 0.82 -7.70 3.91
N LEU A 35 0.09 -7.09 4.84
CA LEU A 35 -1.32 -6.74 4.67
C LEU A 35 -1.43 -5.22 4.48
N VAL A 36 -2.00 -4.79 3.36
CA VAL A 36 -2.08 -3.39 2.97
C VAL A 36 -3.51 -2.92 3.14
N SER A 37 -3.68 -1.72 3.70
CA SER A 37 -4.95 -1.02 3.75
C SER A 37 -4.77 0.38 3.22
N ALA A 38 -5.66 0.83 2.35
CA ALA A 38 -5.58 2.15 1.74
C ALA A 38 -6.96 2.77 1.59
N VAL A 39 -6.99 4.10 1.71
CA VAL A 39 -8.19 4.91 1.49
C VAL A 39 -7.86 5.97 0.45
N ARG A 40 -8.69 6.05 -0.57
CA ARG A 40 -8.73 7.11 -1.56
C ARG A 40 -10.00 7.91 -1.36
N LYS A 41 -9.88 9.23 -1.21
CA LYS A 41 -11.00 10.17 -1.16
C LYS A 41 -10.82 11.25 -2.20
N ARG A 42 -11.87 11.61 -2.92
CA ARG A 42 -11.86 12.65 -3.96
C ARG A 42 -10.69 12.48 -4.95
N GLY A 43 -10.42 11.24 -5.35
CA GLY A 43 -9.34 10.95 -6.29
C GLY A 43 -7.92 11.07 -5.72
N LYS A 44 -7.73 11.13 -4.39
CA LYS A 44 -6.40 11.18 -3.76
C LYS A 44 -6.28 10.14 -2.66
N VAL A 45 -5.11 9.51 -2.52
CA VAL A 45 -4.85 8.59 -1.41
C VAL A 45 -4.65 9.41 -0.14
N THR A 46 -5.53 9.20 0.83
CA THR A 46 -5.52 9.94 2.11
C THR A 46 -5.03 9.11 3.29
N ASN A 47 -4.97 7.79 3.13
CA ASN A 47 -4.44 6.89 4.15
C ASN A 47 -3.80 5.69 3.48
N LEU A 48 -2.62 5.30 3.96
CA LEU A 48 -1.93 4.09 3.51
C LEU A 48 -1.17 3.50 4.69
N ARG A 49 -1.54 2.29 5.07
CA ARG A 49 -0.89 1.54 6.15
C ARG A 49 -0.57 0.12 5.70
N VAL A 50 0.54 -0.40 6.21
CA VAL A 50 1.00 -1.75 5.92
C VAL A 50 1.26 -2.46 7.24
N TYR A 51 0.66 -3.63 7.43
CA TYR A 51 0.98 -4.53 8.53
C TYR A 51 1.98 -5.57 8.05
N SER A 52 3.03 -5.77 8.84
CA SER A 52 4.03 -6.80 8.57
C SER A 52 3.72 -8.05 9.40
N GLU A 53 3.37 -9.16 8.75
CA GLU A 53 3.11 -10.41 9.47
C GLU A 53 4.41 -11.08 9.92
N LYS A 54 5.48 -10.95 9.13
CA LYS A 54 6.75 -11.68 9.34
C LYS A 54 7.98 -10.79 9.47
N GLY A 55 7.84 -9.46 9.44
CA GLY A 55 8.97 -8.55 9.36
C GLY A 55 9.54 -8.46 7.94
N GLY A 56 10.77 -7.95 7.83
CA GLY A 56 11.50 -7.89 6.56
C GLY A 56 11.45 -6.52 5.86
N ASN A 57 11.93 -6.49 4.63
CA ASN A 57 12.01 -5.27 3.83
C ASN A 57 10.70 -5.01 3.10
N LEU A 58 10.05 -3.90 3.44
CA LEU A 58 8.89 -3.38 2.72
C LEU A 58 9.38 -2.39 1.67
N SER A 59 9.06 -2.65 0.41
CA SER A 59 9.28 -1.73 -0.71
C SER A 59 7.91 -1.32 -1.28
N ILE A 60 7.63 -0.01 -1.29
CA ILE A 60 6.33 0.54 -1.70
C ILE A 60 6.51 1.84 -2.49
N ILE A 61 5.75 2.03 -3.56
CA ILE A 61 5.69 3.32 -4.26
C ILE A 61 4.75 4.25 -3.51
N SER A 62 5.24 5.44 -3.18
CA SER A 62 4.43 6.52 -2.63
C SER A 62 3.39 6.98 -3.66
N PRO A 63 2.08 6.90 -3.40
CA PRO A 63 1.06 7.39 -4.32
C PRO A 63 0.96 8.92 -4.35
N LEU A 64 1.79 9.64 -3.58
CA LEU A 64 1.86 11.10 -3.56
C LEU A 64 3.03 11.65 -4.37
N THR A 65 4.13 10.90 -4.46
CA THR A 65 5.40 11.37 -5.02
C THR A 65 5.99 10.44 -6.07
N ASP A 66 5.37 9.29 -6.30
CA ASP A 66 5.86 8.19 -7.15
C ASP A 66 7.28 7.69 -6.81
N LYS A 67 7.80 8.06 -5.64
CA LYS A 67 9.09 7.60 -5.15
C LYS A 67 8.98 6.23 -4.49
N LEU A 68 10.01 5.41 -4.69
CA LEU A 68 10.20 4.17 -3.95
C LEU A 68 10.55 4.48 -2.49
N LEU A 69 9.76 3.96 -1.56
CA LEU A 69 10.01 4.01 -0.12
C LEU A 69 10.38 2.61 0.37
N ASN A 70 11.42 2.54 1.19
CA ASN A 70 11.91 1.29 1.77
C ASN A 70 11.86 1.36 3.30
N TYR A 71 11.29 0.34 3.93
CA TYR A 71 11.19 0.24 5.38
C TYR A 71 11.72 -1.11 5.86
N LYS A 72 12.48 -1.10 6.96
CA LYS A 72 12.76 -2.31 7.73
C LYS A 72 11.63 -2.52 8.73
N THR A 73 10.92 -3.63 8.60
CA THR A 73 9.71 -3.91 9.40
C THR A 73 9.96 -5.01 10.42
N LYS A 74 9.21 -4.97 11.52
CA LYS A 74 9.15 -6.04 12.53
C LYS A 74 7.80 -6.76 12.42
N PRO A 75 7.75 -8.07 12.69
CA PRO A 75 6.49 -8.81 12.74
C PRO A 75 5.50 -8.14 13.70
N GLY A 76 4.21 -8.17 13.37
CA GLY A 76 3.14 -7.70 14.24
C GLY A 76 2.98 -6.18 14.30
N LYS A 77 3.64 -5.41 13.43
CA LYS A 77 3.61 -3.95 13.46
C LYS A 77 2.97 -3.34 12.23
N TRP A 78 2.20 -2.28 12.48
CA TRP A 78 1.71 -1.38 11.44
C TRP A 78 2.75 -0.30 11.15
N ILE A 79 2.95 -0.05 9.85
CA ILE A 79 3.70 1.09 9.33
C ILE A 79 2.68 2.01 8.67
N LYS A 80 2.64 3.27 9.12
CA LYS A 80 1.89 4.33 8.45
C LYS A 80 2.78 4.95 7.37
N VAL A 81 2.32 4.92 6.13
CA VAL A 81 3.04 5.47 4.96
C VAL A 81 2.48 6.84 4.59
N ILE A 82 1.16 7.02 4.72
CA ILE A 82 0.41 8.29 4.56
C ILE A 82 -0.53 8.44 5.75
#